data_AF-A0A1G7SWG0-F1
#
_entry.id   AF-A0A1G7SWG0-F1
#
_cell.length_a   1.000
_cell.length_b   1.000
_cell.length_c   1.000
_cell.angle_alpha   90.00
_cell.angle_beta   90.00
_cell.angle_gamma   90.00
#
_symmetry.space_group_name_H-M   'P 1'
#
loop_
_entity.id
_entity.type
_entity.pdbx_description
1 polymer ?
#
loop_
_entity_poly.entity_id
_entity_poly.type
_entity_poly.pdbx_seq_one_letter_code
_entity_poly.pdbx_strand_id
1 'polypeptide(L)' 'MYQDPKRVRTRYGALNLDEYEARLIDALVDYTGIERAALLRQLVLKEALETLGLGDLDGPSVGQYAG' A
#
# COMPACT_ATOMS: atom_id res chain seq x y z
N MET A 1 -15.84 19.32 -9.54
CA MET A 1 -15.04 18.48 -8.62
C MET A 1 -13.67 19.10 -8.49
N TYR A 2 -13.37 19.75 -7.36
CA TYR A 2 -12.03 20.27 -7.09
C TYR A 2 -11.16 19.07 -6.71
N GLN A 3 -10.33 18.59 -7.64
CA GLN A 3 -9.28 17.65 -7.26
C GLN A 3 -8.32 18.40 -6.35
N ASP A 4 -8.26 18.02 -5.09
CA ASP A 4 -7.31 18.60 -4.13
C ASP A 4 -5.90 18.48 -4.71
N PRO A 5 -5.23 19.60 -5.06
CA PRO A 5 -3.94 19.56 -5.74
C PRO A 5 -2.86 18.86 -4.91
N LYS A 6 -3.06 18.72 -3.59
CA LYS A 6 -2.17 17.95 -2.71
C LYS A 6 -2.29 16.43 -2.88
N ARG A 7 -3.39 15.93 -3.45
CA ARG A 7 -3.60 14.50 -3.73
C ARG A 7 -3.15 14.07 -5.12
N VAL A 8 -2.72 15.00 -5.95
CA VAL A 8 -2.12 14.68 -7.25
C VAL A 8 -0.81 13.96 -7.00
N ARG A 9 -0.71 12.71 -7.44
CA ARG A 9 0.49 11.88 -7.31
C ARG A 9 1.54 12.38 -8.29
N THR A 10 2.41 13.28 -7.85
CA THR A 10 3.49 13.86 -8.67
C THR A 10 4.83 13.15 -8.49
N ARG A 11 5.00 12.40 -7.39
CA ARG A 11 6.22 11.63 -7.10
C ARG A 11 6.04 10.19 -7.52
N TYR A 12 7.01 9.66 -8.27
CA TYR A 12 7.08 8.26 -8.67
C TYR A 12 8.36 7.62 -8.12
N GLY A 13 8.28 6.34 -7.80
CA GLY A 13 9.41 5.49 -7.46
C GLY A 13 9.42 4.28 -8.39
N ALA A 14 10.60 3.93 -8.89
CA ALA A 14 10.80 2.72 -9.68
C ALA A 14 11.51 1.67 -8.83
N LEU A 15 11.09 0.41 -8.96
CA LEU A 15 11.71 -0.74 -8.32
C LEU A 15 12.26 -1.64 -9.41
N ASN A 16 13.52 -2.05 -9.27
CA ASN A 16 14.09 -3.10 -10.08
C ASN A 16 13.87 -4.41 -9.34
N LEU A 17 13.19 -5.35 -9.99
CA LEU A 17 12.89 -6.67 -9.47
C LEU A 17 13.63 -7.71 -10.31
N ASP A 18 14.07 -8.78 -9.68
CA ASP A 18 14.54 -9.96 -10.40
C ASP A 18 13.37 -10.77 -11.00
N GLU A 19 13.69 -11.83 -11.77
CA GLU A 19 12.68 -12.64 -12.44
C GLU A 19 11.78 -13.43 -11.46
N TYR A 20 12.30 -13.77 -10.28
CA TYR A 20 11.53 -14.50 -9.27
C TYR A 20 10.57 -13.56 -8.54
N GLU A 21 11.07 -12.40 -8.10
CA GLU A 21 10.29 -11.33 -7.47
C GLU A 21 9.18 -10.83 -8.39
N ALA A 22 9.48 -10.61 -9.67
CA ALA A 22 8.47 -10.22 -10.65
C ALA A 22 7.36 -11.28 -10.79
N ARG A 23 7.72 -12.57 -10.87
CA ARG A 23 6.74 -13.67 -10.94
C ARG A 23 5.87 -13.77 -9.69
N LEU A 24 6.44 -13.51 -8.52
CA LEU A 24 5.70 -13.51 -7.27
C LEU A 24 4.66 -12.38 -7.25
N ILE A 25 5.05 -11.17 -7.65
CA ILE A 25 4.13 -10.03 -7.76
C ILE A 25 3.01 -10.34 -8.75
N ASP A 26 3.32 -11.01 -9.85
CA ASP A 26 2.33 -11.35 -10.88
C ASP A 26 1.32 -12.36 -10.36
N ALA A 27 1.78 -13.40 -9.68
CA ALA A 27 0.90 -14.35 -9.01
C ALA A 27 0.00 -13.68 -7.95
N LEU A 28 0.52 -12.70 -7.22
CA LEU A 28 -0.25 -11.91 -6.25
C LEU A 28 -1.31 -11.02 -6.91
N VAL A 29 -0.97 -10.40 -8.04
CA VAL A 29 -1.92 -9.61 -8.84
C VAL A 29 -3.04 -10.51 -9.37
N ASP A 30 -2.70 -11.66 -9.95
CA ASP A 30 -3.67 -12.60 -10.48
C ASP A 30 -4.59 -13.18 -9.39
N TYR A 31 -4.02 -13.44 -8.21
CA TYR A 31 -4.77 -13.96 -7.07
C TYR A 31 -5.73 -12.92 -6.46
N THR A 32 -5.29 -11.67 -6.31
CA THR A 32 -6.08 -10.62 -5.64
C THR A 32 -6.99 -9.85 -6.59
N GLY A 33 -6.71 -9.87 -7.90
CA GLY A 33 -7.37 -9.04 -8.90
C GLY A 33 -7.06 -7.54 -8.80
N ILE A 34 -6.08 -7.15 -7.96
CA ILE A 34 -5.68 -5.76 -7.78
C ILE A 34 -4.67 -5.36 -8.85
N GLU A 35 -4.79 -4.15 -9.40
CA GLU A 35 -3.81 -3.62 -10.35
C GLU A 35 -2.39 -3.59 -9.74
N ARG A 36 -1.38 -4.05 -10.48
CA ARG A 36 0.01 -4.17 -10.03
C ARG A 36 0.53 -2.92 -9.32
N ALA A 37 0.33 -1.73 -9.90
CA ALA A 37 0.82 -0.48 -9.32
C ALA A 37 0.11 -0.15 -7.99
N ALA A 38 -1.17 -0.47 -7.87
CA ALA A 38 -1.93 -0.30 -6.63
C ALA A 38 -1.44 -1.27 -5.55
N LEU A 39 -1.24 -2.55 -5.91
CA LEU A 39 -0.74 -3.58 -5.00
C LEU A 39 0.66 -3.25 -4.47
N LEU A 40 1.60 -2.90 -5.35
CA LEU A 40 2.95 -2.49 -4.95
C LEU A 40 2.92 -1.27 -4.03
N ARG A 41 2.07 -0.28 -4.33
CA ARG A 41 1.90 0.89 -3.47
C ARG A 41 1.38 0.52 -2.08
N GLN A 42 0.41 -0.40 -1.99
CA GLN A 42 -0.11 -0.86 -0.70
C GLN A 42 0.97 -1.56 0.11
N LEU A 43 1.74 -2.45 -0.52
CA LEU A 43 2.83 -3.17 0.14
C LEU A 43 3.92 -2.22 0.66
N VAL A 44 4.39 -1.29 -0.18
CA VAL A 44 5.41 -0.31 0.23
C VAL A 44 4.93 0.60 1.35
N LEU A 45 3.69 1.09 1.29
CA LEU A 45 3.16 1.96 2.33
C LEU A 45 2.92 1.21 3.63
N LYS A 46 2.43 -0.03 3.55
CA LYS A 46 2.25 -0.89 4.73
C LYS A 46 3.58 -1.11 5.45
N GLU A 47 4.60 -1.56 4.72
CA GLU A 47 5.93 -1.80 5.28
C GLU A 47 6.56 -0.51 5.86
N ALA A 48 6.40 0.62 5.16
CA ALA A 48 6.91 1.90 5.66
C ALA A 48 6.22 2.34 6.97
N LEU A 49 4.90 2.15 7.09
CA LEU A 49 4.15 2.46 8.31
C LEU A 49 4.54 1.52 9.46
N GLU A 50 4.71 0.23 9.19
CA GLU A 50 5.18 -0.75 10.18
C GLU A 50 6.59 -0.42 10.66
N THR A 51 7.51 -0.09 9.75
CA THR A 51 8.88 0.34 10.07
C THR A 51 8.91 1.60 10.95
N LEU A 52 7.97 2.52 10.74
CA LEU A 52 7.82 3.73 11.56
C LEU A 52 7.13 3.47 12.90
N GLY A 53 6.66 2.24 13.17
CA GLY A 53 5.89 1.89 14.36
C GLY A 53 4.45 2.45 14.36
N LEU A 54 3.97 2.90 13.19
CA LEU A 54 2.64 3.49 13.02
C LEU A 54 1.60 2.46 12.52
N GLY A 55 2.02 1.22 12.25
CA GLY A 55 1.17 0.18 11.66
C GLY A 55 -0.07 -0.20 12.48
N ASP A 56 -0.09 0.10 13.78
CA ASP A 56 -1.23 -0.17 14.68
C ASP A 56 -2.13 1.06 14.92
N LEU A 57 -1.72 2.25 14.45
CA LEU A 57 -2.44 3.51 14.71
C LEU A 57 -3.60 3.79 13.74
N ASP A 58 -3.71 3.03 12.64
CA ASP A 58 -4.78 3.16 11.63
C ASP A 58 -5.98 2.22 11.88
N GLY A 59 -6.02 1.51 13.01
CA GLY A 59 -7.22 0.82 13.47
C GLY A 59 -8.12 1.79 14.25
N PRO A 60 -9.41 2.00 13.88
CA PRO A 60 -10.36 2.46 14.88
C PRO A 60 -10.35 1.41 15.98
N SER A 61 -9.88 1.78 17.17
CA SER A 61 -10.03 0.98 18.37
C SER A 61 -11.52 0.69 18.57
N VAL A 62 -11.97 -0.47 18.10
CA VAL A 62 -13.34 -0.99 18.30
C VAL A 62 -13.64 -1.17 19.80
N GLY A 63 -12.64 -0.99 20.68
CA GLY A 63 -12.79 -0.96 22.14
C GLY A 63 -13.17 0.38 22.77
N GLN A 64 -13.35 1.48 22.03
CA GLN A 64 -13.63 2.79 22.64
C GLN A 64 -15.11 3.21 22.66
N TYR A 65 -16.02 2.29 22.30
CA TYR A 65 -17.49 2.51 22.35
C TYR A 65 -18.23 1.52 23.27
N ALA A 66 -17.55 0.90 24.23
CA ALA A 66 -18.20 0.08 25.26
C ALA A 66 -17.62 0.39 26.64
N GLY A 67 -18.36 1.15 27.44
CA GLY A 67 -18.07 1.44 28.84
C GLY A 67 -18.43 2.86 29.25
#